data_AF-A0A5J5H5R2-F1
#
_entry.id   AF-A0A5J5H5R2-F1
#
_cell.length_a   1.000
_cell.length_b   1.000
_cell.length_c   1.000
_cell.angle_alpha   90.00
_cell.angle_beta   90.00
_cell.angle_gamma   90.00
#
_symmetry.space_group_name_H-M   'P 1'
#
loop_
_entity.id
_entity.type
_entity.pdbx_description
1 polymer ?
#
loop_
_entity_poly.entity_id
_entity_poly.type
_entity_poly.pdbx_seq_one_letter_code
_entity_poly.pdbx_strand_id
1 'polypeptide(L)'
;MLTRLAELRKSRRWTMQYISDQLGIAKSTYAGYESGYREPSLDTIKRISELYKTSVDYLLERTDDSSFHPEQVQINLPVELTDKTQWAKIQLAIDEKIISPEELNHFIAFVRAKREIEENGL
;
A
#
# COMPACT_ATOMS: atom_id res chain seq x y z
N MET A 1 4.06 14.44 16.78
CA MET A 1 5.46 14.77 16.39
C MET A 1 5.75 13.87 15.20
N LEU A 2 6.32 14.35 14.07
CA LEU A 2 6.59 13.48 12.91
C LEU A 2 7.85 12.63 13.15
N THR A 3 7.80 11.74 14.15
CA THR A 3 8.95 10.94 14.63
C THR A 3 9.59 10.13 13.50
N ARG A 4 8.75 9.64 12.58
CA ARG A 4 9.13 8.82 11.43
C ARG A 4 10.05 9.52 10.43
N LEU A 5 10.00 10.86 10.31
CA LEU A 5 10.91 11.58 9.41
C LEU A 5 12.36 11.48 9.87
N ALA A 6 12.60 11.70 11.16
CA ALA A 6 13.94 11.61 11.73
C ALA A 6 14.47 10.16 11.68
N GLU A 7 13.61 9.18 11.89
CA GLU A 7 13.94 7.75 11.82
C GLU A 7 14.31 7.33 10.40
N LEU A 8 13.46 7.65 9.41
CA LEU A 8 13.71 7.36 7.99
C LEU A 8 15.00 8.03 7.50
N ARG A 9 15.24 9.26 7.91
CA ARG A 9 16.49 9.97 7.57
C ARG A 9 17.71 9.24 8.15
N LYS A 10 17.65 8.88 9.43
CA LYS A 10 18.76 8.20 10.12
C LYS A 10 19.01 6.80 9.55
N SER A 11 17.96 6.04 9.23
CA SER A 11 18.09 4.69 8.66
C SER A 11 18.78 4.72 7.29
N ARG A 12 18.55 5.78 6.49
CA ARG A 12 19.22 6.02 5.20
C ARG A 12 20.55 6.75 5.29
N ARG A 13 20.98 7.12 6.50
CA ARG A 13 22.20 7.93 6.76
C ARG A 13 22.20 9.27 6.01
N TRP A 14 21.02 9.85 5.81
CA TRP A 14 20.85 11.13 5.13
C TRP A 14 21.03 12.30 6.10
N THR A 15 21.58 13.40 5.60
CA THR A 15 21.67 14.65 6.38
C THR A 15 20.40 15.48 6.18
N MET A 16 20.06 16.35 7.14
CA MET A 16 18.95 17.29 6.95
C MET A 16 19.19 18.18 5.73
N GLN A 17 20.45 18.54 5.47
CA GLN A 17 20.82 19.35 4.29
C GLN A 17 20.48 18.62 3.00
N TYR A 18 20.86 17.35 2.88
CA TYR A 18 20.56 16.54 1.70
C TYR A 18 19.05 16.51 1.41
N ILE A 19 18.21 16.25 2.41
CA ILE A 19 16.75 16.23 2.22
C ILE A 19 16.21 17.60 1.84
N SER A 20 16.70 18.64 2.50
CA SER A 20 16.35 20.02 2.17
C SER A 20 16.68 20.38 0.73
N ASP A 21 17.84 19.94 0.22
CA ASP A 21 18.25 20.16 -1.17
C ASP A 21 17.33 19.40 -2.14
N GLN A 22 16.98 18.15 -1.83
CA GLN A 22 16.04 17.36 -2.65
C GLN A 22 14.62 17.97 -2.68
N LEU A 23 14.20 18.58 -1.57
CA LEU A 23 12.88 19.20 -1.46
C LEU A 23 12.86 20.67 -1.91
N GLY A 24 14.01 21.30 -2.14
CA GLY A 24 14.11 22.72 -2.46
C GLY A 24 13.64 23.63 -1.33
N ILE A 25 13.89 23.24 -0.07
CA ILE A 25 13.51 24.00 1.13
C ILE A 25 14.73 24.31 2.00
N ALA A 26 14.61 25.27 2.92
CA ALA A 26 15.68 25.54 3.88
C ALA A 26 15.88 24.38 4.87
N LYS A 27 17.13 24.16 5.30
CA LYS A 27 17.49 23.18 6.35
C LYS A 27 16.69 23.37 7.64
N SER A 28 16.50 24.62 8.05
CA SER A 28 15.70 24.97 9.23
C SER A 28 14.23 24.59 9.07
N THR A 29 13.68 24.69 7.86
CA THR A 29 12.31 24.26 7.58
C THR A 29 12.16 22.76 7.78
N TYR A 30 13.06 21.96 7.20
CA TYR A 30 13.04 20.51 7.37
C TYR A 30 13.28 20.08 8.82
N ALA A 31 14.23 20.72 9.52
CA ALA A 31 14.44 20.49 10.95
C ALA A 31 13.18 20.80 11.78
N GLY A 32 12.42 21.83 11.39
CA GLY A 32 11.12 22.16 11.99
C GLY A 32 10.07 21.07 11.79
N TYR A 33 10.11 20.34 10.67
CA TYR A 33 9.24 19.19 10.43
C TYR A 33 9.61 18.02 11.35
N GLU A 34 10.90 17.65 11.45
CA GLU A 34 11.35 16.56 12.32
C GLU A 34 11.05 16.81 13.80
N SER A 35 11.14 18.07 14.26
CA SER A 35 10.82 18.43 15.64
C SER A 35 9.32 18.60 15.91
N GLY A 36 8.49 18.65 14.87
CA GLY A 36 7.07 18.99 14.98
C GLY A 36 6.79 20.47 15.27
N TYR A 37 7.80 21.35 15.21
CA TYR A 37 7.63 22.80 15.34
C TYR A 37 6.90 23.40 14.12
N ARG A 38 7.02 22.76 12.95
CA ARG A 38 6.32 23.14 11.72
C ARG A 38 5.61 21.93 11.14
N GLU A 39 4.47 22.17 10.52
CA GLU A 39 3.77 21.17 9.75
C GLU A 39 4.09 21.32 8.25
N PRO A 40 4.39 20.22 7.54
CA PRO A 40 4.53 20.25 6.09
C PRO A 40 3.18 20.49 5.42
N SER A 41 3.17 21.17 4.27
CA SER A 41 1.96 21.25 3.44
C SER A 41 1.63 19.88 2.83
N LEU A 42 0.41 19.76 2.28
CA LEU A 42 0.01 18.55 1.53
C LEU A 42 0.93 18.24 0.35
N ASP A 43 1.46 19.26 -0.33
CA ASP A 43 2.42 19.06 -1.41
C ASP A 43 3.77 18.57 -0.87
N THR A 44 4.27 19.22 0.19
CA THR A 44 5.53 18.84 0.82
C THR A 44 5.50 17.40 1.35
N ILE A 45 4.41 16.99 2.01
CA ILE A 45 4.34 15.63 2.57
C ILE A 45 4.27 14.55 1.48
N LYS A 46 3.62 14.84 0.34
CA LYS A 46 3.64 13.95 -0.84
C LYS A 46 5.06 13.79 -1.37
N ARG A 47 5.77 14.90 -1.59
CA ARG A 47 7.16 14.87 -2.07
C ARG A 47 8.10 14.15 -1.11
N ILE A 48 7.89 14.31 0.20
CA ILE A 48 8.62 13.55 1.23
C ILE A 48 8.31 12.05 1.11
N SER A 49 7.05 11.67 0.95
CA SER A 49 6.64 10.26 0.81
C SER A 49 7.27 9.60 -0.43
N GLU A 50 7.33 10.32 -1.55
CA GLU A 50 7.99 9.88 -2.78
C GLU A 50 9.50 9.73 -2.59
N LEU A 51 10.16 10.73 -1.99
CA LEU A 51 11.60 10.72 -1.72
C LEU A 51 12.00 9.52 -0.83
N TYR A 52 11.19 9.25 0.20
CA TYR A 52 11.40 8.11 1.08
C TYR A 52 10.82 6.80 0.54
N LYS A 53 10.14 6.79 -0.61
CA LYS A 53 9.45 5.60 -1.15
C LYS A 53 8.59 4.91 -0.09
N THR A 54 7.73 5.70 0.57
CA THR A 54 6.81 5.27 1.62
C THR A 54 5.46 5.97 1.45
N SER A 55 4.45 5.64 2.26
CA SER A 55 3.11 6.24 2.15
C SER A 55 3.00 7.51 2.98
N VAL A 56 2.09 8.40 2.60
CA VAL A 56 1.70 9.53 3.46
C VAL A 56 1.09 9.03 4.76
N ASP A 57 0.30 7.95 4.73
CA ASP A 57 -0.25 7.32 5.94
C ASP A 57 0.85 6.81 6.88
N TYR A 58 1.96 6.31 6.35
CA TYR A 58 3.14 6.02 7.16
C TYR A 58 3.76 7.31 7.71
N LEU A 59 3.95 8.36 6.93
CA LEU A 59 4.52 9.60 7.47
C LEU A 59 3.66 10.24 8.58
N LEU A 60 2.33 10.08 8.48
CA LEU A 60 1.33 10.61 9.41
C LEU A 60 0.96 9.66 10.56
N GLU A 61 1.70 8.57 10.75
CA GLU A 61 1.49 7.63 11.87
C GLU A 61 0.09 6.95 11.86
N ARG A 62 -0.53 6.80 10.68
CA ARG A 62 -1.84 6.13 10.51
C ARG A 62 -1.75 4.61 10.32
N THR A 63 -0.56 4.11 10.01
CA THR A 63 -0.25 2.68 9.82
C THR A 63 1.20 2.43 10.21
N ASP A 64 1.57 1.30 10.78
CA ASP A 64 2.99 0.94 10.98
C ASP A 64 3.65 0.35 9.72
N ASP A 65 2.85 0.11 8.69
CA ASP A 65 3.34 -0.38 7.40
C ASP A 65 4.01 0.74 6.61
N SER A 66 5.33 0.69 6.53
CA SER A 66 6.14 1.61 5.73
C SER A 66 6.17 1.25 4.23
N SER A 67 5.66 0.07 3.86
CA SER A 67 5.68 -0.41 2.49
C SER A 67 4.66 0.37 1.66
N PHE A 68 5.18 1.22 0.80
CA PHE A 68 4.39 1.88 -0.23
C PHE A 68 5.25 1.99 -1.46
N HIS A 69 4.93 1.12 -2.40
CA HIS A 69 5.48 1.16 -3.73
C HIS A 69 4.35 1.68 -4.62
N PRO A 70 4.38 2.96 -5.03
CA PRO A 70 3.33 3.52 -5.89
C PRO A 70 3.19 2.72 -7.21
N GLU A 71 4.26 2.03 -7.59
CA GLU A 71 4.36 1.19 -8.79
C GLU A 71 3.86 -0.25 -8.58
N GLN A 72 3.55 -0.66 -7.34
CA GLN A 72 3.15 -2.02 -6.97
C GLN A 72 1.78 -2.09 -6.28
N VAL A 73 0.86 -1.16 -6.57
CA VAL A 73 -0.57 -1.43 -6.29
C VAL A 73 -1.12 -2.41 -7.34
N GLN A 74 -0.46 -3.56 -7.46
CA GLN A 74 -1.03 -4.78 -8.01
C GLN A 74 -1.33 -5.65 -6.80
N ILE A 75 -2.60 -5.75 -6.45
CA ILE A 75 -3.07 -6.79 -5.53
C ILE A 75 -2.96 -8.12 -6.30
N ASN A 76 -1.75 -8.63 -6.46
CA ASN A 76 -1.47 -9.98 -6.94
C ASN A 76 -1.43 -10.97 -5.77
N LEU A 77 -2.17 -10.70 -4.70
CA LEU A 77 -2.39 -11.71 -3.67
C LEU A 77 -3.44 -12.68 -4.19
N PRO A 78 -3.15 -14.00 -4.24
CA PRO A 78 -4.16 -14.98 -4.58
C PRO A 78 -5.28 -14.92 -3.53
N VAL A 79 -6.51 -14.76 -4.01
CA VAL A 79 -7.70 -14.82 -3.17
C VAL A 79 -8.15 -16.26 -3.09
N GLU A 80 -8.19 -16.83 -1.89
CA GLU A 80 -8.71 -18.18 -1.67
C GLU A 80 -10.24 -18.14 -1.68
N LEU A 81 -10.84 -18.48 -2.83
CA LEU A 81 -12.30 -18.44 -3.02
C LEU A 81 -13.05 -19.39 -2.09
N THR A 82 -12.39 -20.41 -1.52
CA THR A 82 -13.01 -21.34 -0.57
C THR A 82 -13.01 -20.84 0.88
N ASP A 83 -12.25 -19.78 1.19
CA ASP A 83 -12.20 -19.19 2.53
C ASP A 83 -13.36 -18.22 2.77
N LYS A 84 -14.38 -18.72 3.48
CA LYS A 84 -15.60 -17.97 3.81
C LYS A 84 -15.36 -16.69 4.59
N THR A 85 -14.23 -16.57 5.30
CA THR A 85 -13.91 -15.39 6.10
C THR A 85 -13.51 -14.19 5.24
N GLN A 86 -13.08 -14.43 3.99
CA GLN A 86 -12.68 -13.41 3.03
C GLN A 86 -13.85 -12.91 2.18
N TRP A 87 -14.96 -13.66 2.13
CA TRP A 87 -16.13 -13.34 1.31
C TRP A 87 -16.79 -12.00 1.69
N ALA A 88 -16.64 -11.57 2.95
CA ALA A 88 -17.16 -10.29 3.41
C ALA A 88 -16.33 -9.07 2.95
N LYS A 89 -15.11 -9.28 2.46
CA LYS A 89 -14.15 -8.21 2.14
C LYS A 89 -14.03 -7.93 0.65
N ILE A 90 -14.53 -8.82 -0.21
CA ILE A 90 -14.35 -8.75 -1.66
C ILE A 90 -15.70 -8.98 -2.34
N GLN A 91 -16.08 -8.05 -3.21
CA GLN A 91 -17.26 -8.20 -4.08
C GLN A 91 -16.79 -8.65 -5.46
N LEU A 92 -17.22 -9.84 -5.89
CA LEU A 92 -16.96 -10.36 -7.23
C LEU A 92 -18.17 -10.04 -8.12
N ALA A 93 -17.90 -9.60 -9.35
CA ALA A 93 -18.94 -9.30 -10.34
C ALA A 93 -18.59 -9.88 -11.71
N ILE A 94 -19.61 -10.29 -12.45
CA ILE A 94 -19.55 -10.68 -13.86
C ILE A 94 -20.53 -9.80 -14.61
N ASP A 95 -20.08 -9.14 -15.68
CA ASP A 95 -20.88 -8.20 -16.47
C ASP A 95 -21.63 -7.17 -15.61
N GLU A 96 -20.89 -6.55 -14.69
CA GLU A 96 -21.40 -5.53 -13.74
C GLU A 96 -22.41 -6.05 -12.70
N LYS A 97 -22.71 -7.35 -12.68
CA LYS A 97 -23.61 -7.98 -11.70
C LYS A 97 -22.81 -8.70 -10.63
N ILE A 98 -23.09 -8.38 -9.37
CA ILE A 98 -22.49 -9.06 -8.22
C ILE A 98 -22.95 -10.53 -8.26
N ILE A 99 -21.99 -11.45 -8.20
CA ILE A 99 -22.30 -12.87 -8.17
C ILE A 99 -22.90 -13.24 -6.81
N SER A 100 -23.90 -14.11 -6.84
CA SER A 100 -24.49 -14.70 -5.64
C SER A 100 -23.53 -15.71 -4.99
N PRO A 101 -23.72 -16.03 -3.70
CA PRO A 101 -22.98 -17.11 -3.05
C PRO A 101 -23.12 -18.47 -3.76
N GLU A 102 -24.26 -18.70 -4.40
CA GLU A 102 -24.54 -19.92 -5.15
C GLU A 102 -23.74 -19.97 -6.46
N GLU A 103 -23.71 -18.87 -7.23
CA GLU A 103 -22.89 -18.75 -8.44
C GLU A 103 -21.40 -18.90 -8.13
N LEU A 104 -20.92 -18.36 -7.01
CA LEU A 104 -19.54 -18.56 -6.55
C LEU A 104 -19.26 -20.04 -6.27
N ASN A 105 -20.16 -20.75 -5.60
CA ASN A 105 -20.01 -22.19 -5.36
C ASN A 105 -19.97 -22.99 -6.68
N HIS A 106 -20.85 -22.65 -7.63
CA HIS A 106 -20.85 -23.25 -8.96
C HIS A 106 -19.54 -22.97 -9.71
N PHE A 107 -19.02 -21.75 -9.61
CA PHE A 107 -17.74 -21.38 -10.19
C PHE A 107 -16.58 -22.19 -9.60
N ILE A 108 -16.52 -22.32 -8.27
CA ILE A 108 -15.51 -23.14 -7.59
C ILE A 108 -15.58 -24.60 -8.06
N ALA A 109 -16.79 -25.16 -8.14
CA ALA A 109 -17.00 -26.52 -8.61
C ALA A 109 -16.57 -26.71 -10.07
N PHE A 110 -16.92 -25.76 -10.95
CA PHE A 110 -16.52 -25.76 -12.35
C PHE A 110 -15.00 -25.73 -12.51
N VAL A 111 -14.30 -24.85 -11.79
CA VAL A 111 -12.83 -24.74 -11.86
C VAL A 111 -12.16 -26.03 -11.39
N ARG A 112 -12.68 -26.67 -10.33
CA ARG A 112 -12.17 -27.97 -9.85
C ARG A 112 -12.34 -29.07 -10.89
N ALA A 113 -13.54 -29.21 -11.45
CA ALA A 113 -13.82 -30.22 -12.48
C ALA A 113 -12.98 -30.00 -13.73
N LYS A 114 -12.82 -28.74 -14.18
CA LYS A 114 -11.97 -28.40 -15.32
C LYS A 114 -10.51 -28.83 -15.10
N ARG A 115 -9.95 -28.56 -13.92
CA ARG A 115 -8.58 -28.97 -13.57
C ARG A 115 -8.43 -30.48 -13.56
N GLU A 116 -9.41 -31.21 -13.03
CA GLU A 116 -9.39 -32.67 -13.02
C GLU A 116 -9.38 -33.26 -14.44
N ILE A 117 -10.11 -32.65 -15.39
CA ILE A 117 -10.08 -33.05 -16.80
C ILE A 117 -8.71 -32.76 -17.42
N GLU A 118 -8.15 -31.57 -17.19
CA GLU A 118 -6.84 -31.16 -17.71
C GLU A 118 -5.69 -32.04 -17.15
N GLU A 119 -5.77 -32.44 -15.89
CA GLU A 119 -4.78 -33.31 -15.23
C GLU A 119 -4.91 -34.78 -15.67
N ASN A 120 -6.14 -35.27 -15.92
CA ASN A 120 -6.39 -36.66 -16.30
C ASN A 120 -6.36 -36.92 -17.82
N GLY A 121 -6.13 -35.89 -18.65
CA GLY A 121 -5.81 -36.04 -20.07
C GLY A 121 -6.92 -36.68 -20.91
N LEU A 122 -8.16 -36.23 -20.76
CA LEU A 122 -9.27 -36.54 -21.67
C LEU A 122 -9.34 -35.54 -22.84
#